data_AF-A0A7S0R6U2-F1
#
_entry.id   AF-A0A7S0R6U2-F1
#
_cell.length_a   1.000
_cell.length_b   1.000
_cell.length_c   1.000
_cell.angle_alpha   90.00
_cell.angle_beta   90.00
_cell.angle_gamma   90.00
#
_symmetry.space_group_name_H-M   'P 1'
#
loop_
_entity.id
_entity.type
_entity.pdbx_description
1 polymer ?
#
loop_
_entity_poly.entity_id
_entity_poly.type
_entity_poly.pdbx_seq_one_letter_code
_entity_poly.pdbx_strand_id
1 'polypeptide(L)'
;MTPVHSSEPFLWKDYAPMVFRKLREMFGVEAGGYMRSLCSDAALRQLNSPGKSGACFFLSHDDRFFVKTLKKGEQALLFSSLPAYHKHMASHPHSLLTKFFGLHRVTTPGGKKVHFVVMGNLFNTVVQLHKKFDLKGSRLGRTVGPGGTDNPHAILKDLDLDMSFRLADGWLDRLMYQLKADCGLLESCAIMDYSLLLGVHYRSRGELQVASTGPNGTKPLGLASTSTNASGGGGGLFGKD
;
A
#
# COMPACT_ATOMS: atom_id res chain seq x y z
N MET A 1 19.30 29.35 -13.97
CA MET A 1 18.54 30.31 -13.14
C MET A 1 17.17 29.72 -12.87
N THR A 2 16.66 29.83 -11.64
CA THR A 2 15.29 29.43 -11.29
C THR A 2 14.30 30.51 -11.74
N PRO A 3 13.10 30.15 -12.24
CA PRO A 3 12.07 31.13 -12.60
C PRO A 3 11.65 32.01 -11.41
N VAL A 4 11.16 33.21 -11.69
CA VAL A 4 10.59 34.12 -10.67
C VAL A 4 9.30 33.50 -10.13
N HIS A 5 9.09 33.59 -8.82
CA HIS A 5 7.90 33.10 -8.13
C HIS A 5 7.47 34.05 -7.01
N SER A 6 6.22 33.95 -6.57
CA SER A 6 5.64 34.79 -5.51
C SER A 6 6.02 34.37 -4.07
N SER A 7 6.58 33.17 -3.90
CA SER A 7 7.06 32.71 -2.58
C SER A 7 8.29 33.47 -2.13
N GLU A 8 8.50 33.58 -0.81
CA GLU A 8 9.76 34.07 -0.24
C GLU A 8 10.96 33.26 -0.77
N PRO A 9 12.18 33.83 -0.80
CA PRO A 9 13.37 33.10 -1.23
C PRO A 9 13.55 31.80 -0.43
N PHE A 10 13.87 30.69 -1.10
CA PHE A 10 14.14 29.43 -0.41
C PHE A 10 15.21 28.62 -1.14
N LEU A 11 15.84 27.70 -0.41
CA LEU A 11 16.75 26.70 -0.99
C LEU A 11 16.08 25.34 -1.00
N TRP A 12 16.04 24.72 -2.18
CA TRP A 12 15.58 23.36 -2.36
C TRP A 12 16.75 22.37 -2.40
N LYS A 13 16.59 21.20 -1.79
CA LYS A 13 17.53 20.09 -1.90
C LYS A 13 16.79 18.79 -2.18
N ASP A 14 17.22 18.09 -3.23
CA ASP A 14 16.86 16.71 -3.51
C ASP A 14 17.92 15.75 -2.93
N TYR A 15 17.46 14.69 -2.28
CA TYR A 15 18.31 13.64 -1.75
C TYR A 15 18.28 12.44 -2.70
N ALA A 16 19.44 11.99 -3.18
CA ALA A 16 19.58 10.84 -4.08
C ALA A 16 18.58 10.83 -5.27
N PRO A 17 18.49 11.91 -6.07
CA PRO A 17 17.46 12.06 -7.10
C PRO A 17 17.43 10.91 -8.12
N MET A 18 18.60 10.34 -8.45
CA MET A 18 18.70 9.21 -9.38
C MET A 18 18.15 7.90 -8.81
N VAL A 19 18.29 7.67 -7.50
CA VAL A 19 17.72 6.50 -6.84
C VAL A 19 16.20 6.60 -6.81
N PHE A 20 15.65 7.78 -6.48
CA PHE A 20 14.21 8.01 -6.51
C PHE A 20 13.62 8.04 -7.91
N ARG A 21 14.39 8.43 -8.93
CA ARG A 21 14.01 8.20 -10.33
C ARG A 21 13.84 6.70 -10.60
N LYS A 22 14.82 5.87 -10.20
CA LYS A 22 14.73 4.43 -10.43
C LYS A 22 13.59 3.76 -9.66
N LEU A 23 13.34 4.18 -8.42
CA LEU A 23 12.18 3.74 -7.63
C LEU A 23 10.87 4.07 -8.34
N ARG A 24 10.71 5.32 -8.83
CA ARG A 24 9.52 5.71 -9.59
C ARG A 24 9.32 4.84 -10.84
N GLU A 25 10.39 4.59 -11.60
CA GLU A 25 10.35 3.70 -12.77
C GLU A 25 9.93 2.27 -12.39
N MET A 26 10.49 1.69 -11.33
CA MET A 26 10.11 0.35 -10.84
C MET A 26 8.65 0.26 -10.39
N PHE A 27 8.09 1.36 -9.89
CA PHE A 27 6.70 1.44 -9.44
C PHE A 27 5.72 1.90 -10.53
N GLY A 28 6.19 2.07 -11.78
CA GLY A 28 5.34 2.51 -12.89
C GLY A 28 4.89 3.97 -12.81
N VAL A 29 5.65 4.82 -12.12
CA VAL A 29 5.35 6.26 -11.99
C VAL A 29 6.14 7.06 -13.01
N GLU A 30 5.44 7.51 -14.05
CA GLU A 30 6.00 8.38 -15.10
C GLU A 30 6.34 9.77 -14.55
N ALA A 31 7.48 10.34 -14.98
CA ALA A 31 7.96 11.64 -14.50
C ALA A 31 6.96 12.78 -14.79
N GLY A 32 6.39 12.83 -15.99
CA GLY A 32 5.40 13.86 -16.34
C GLY A 32 4.15 13.77 -15.46
N GLY A 33 3.63 12.56 -15.26
CA GLY A 33 2.50 12.31 -14.35
C GLY A 33 2.81 12.70 -12.90
N TYR A 34 3.99 12.34 -12.40
CA TYR A 34 4.42 12.70 -11.04
C TYR A 34 4.48 14.22 -10.82
N MET A 35 5.05 14.96 -11.78
CA MET A 35 5.15 16.42 -11.70
C MET A 35 3.77 17.08 -11.77
N ARG A 36 2.87 16.60 -12.63
CA ARG A 36 1.49 17.13 -12.69
C ARG A 36 0.75 16.96 -11.37
N SER A 37 0.88 15.80 -10.72
CA SER A 37 0.20 15.53 -9.44
C SER A 37 0.68 16.46 -8.31
N LEU A 38 1.95 16.86 -8.29
CA LEU A 38 2.59 17.54 -7.16
C LEU A 38 2.89 19.02 -7.37
N CYS A 39 2.95 19.49 -8.62
CA CYS A 39 3.43 20.83 -8.95
C CYS A 39 2.42 21.68 -9.73
N SER A 40 1.18 21.23 -9.90
CA SER A 40 0.10 22.09 -10.40
C SER A 40 -0.29 23.15 -9.37
N ASP A 41 -0.99 24.19 -9.82
CA ASP A 41 -1.64 25.13 -8.89
C ASP A 41 -2.62 24.37 -7.99
N ALA A 42 -2.62 24.71 -6.70
CA ALA A 42 -3.37 24.00 -5.66
C ALA A 42 -3.16 22.45 -5.65
N ALA A 43 -1.98 21.98 -6.07
CA ALA A 43 -1.68 20.55 -6.16
C ALA A 43 -1.83 19.78 -4.84
N LEU A 44 -1.69 20.44 -3.70
CA LEU A 44 -1.58 19.78 -2.40
C LEU A 44 -2.69 20.24 -1.46
N ARG A 45 -3.46 19.28 -0.96
CA ARG A 45 -4.46 19.48 0.10
C ARG A 45 -3.86 19.07 1.44
N GLN A 46 -3.77 20.01 2.38
CA GLN A 46 -3.33 19.68 3.73
C GLN A 46 -4.39 18.83 4.43
N LEU A 47 -3.95 17.74 5.04
CA LEU A 47 -4.81 16.89 5.86
C LEU A 47 -4.71 17.31 7.33
N ASN A 48 -5.86 17.38 7.99
CA ASN A 48 -5.93 17.52 9.43
C ASN A 48 -5.42 16.21 10.04
N SER A 49 -4.14 16.15 10.38
CA SER A 49 -3.52 14.98 10.99
C SER A 49 -3.42 15.17 12.51
N PRO A 50 -4.35 14.64 13.32
CA PRO A 50 -4.26 14.64 14.78
C PRO A 50 -3.25 13.57 15.29
N GLY A 51 -2.19 13.29 14.51
CA GLY A 51 -1.23 12.24 14.84
C GLY A 51 -0.27 12.66 15.95
N LYS A 52 0.09 11.71 16.84
CA LYS A 52 1.08 11.89 17.93
C LYS A 52 2.40 12.52 17.50
N SER A 53 2.81 12.39 16.23
CA SER A 53 4.12 12.81 15.74
C SER A 53 4.23 14.31 15.45
N GLY A 54 3.10 15.02 15.32
CA GLY A 54 3.07 16.43 14.89
C GLY A 54 3.52 16.64 13.43
N ALA A 55 3.60 15.57 12.63
CA ALA A 55 3.93 15.67 11.21
C ALA A 55 2.73 16.20 10.41
N CYS A 56 2.98 17.15 9.51
CA CYS A 56 2.00 17.59 8.53
C CYS A 56 1.94 16.60 7.38
N PHE A 57 0.72 16.29 6.94
CA PHE A 57 0.45 15.49 5.75
C PHE A 57 -0.26 16.35 4.71
N PHE A 58 0.14 16.19 3.47
CA PHE A 58 -0.57 16.72 2.31
C PHE A 58 -0.87 15.57 1.36
N LEU A 59 -1.97 15.68 0.64
CA LEU A 59 -2.39 14.74 -0.39
C LEU A 59 -2.40 15.46 -1.73
N SER A 60 -1.88 14.83 -2.78
CA SER A 60 -1.98 15.36 -4.13
C SER A 60 -3.45 15.51 -4.55
N HIS A 61 -3.73 16.43 -5.47
CA HIS A 61 -5.10 16.72 -5.92
C HIS A 61 -5.81 15.50 -6.55
N ASP A 62 -5.05 14.56 -7.10
CA ASP A 62 -5.50 13.30 -7.67
C ASP A 62 -5.42 12.11 -6.70
N ASP A 63 -5.14 12.39 -5.42
CA ASP A 63 -5.03 11.43 -4.32
C ASP A 63 -3.99 10.34 -4.49
N ARG A 64 -3.06 10.45 -5.45
CA ARG A 64 -2.05 9.41 -5.72
C ARG A 64 -0.87 9.44 -4.75
N PHE A 65 -0.51 10.61 -4.25
CA PHE A 65 0.71 10.82 -3.49
C PHE A 65 0.45 11.55 -2.17
N PHE A 66 1.02 11.03 -1.10
CA PHE A 66 1.18 11.78 0.15
C PHE A 66 2.52 12.52 0.15
N VAL A 67 2.50 13.74 0.68
CA VAL A 67 3.68 14.47 1.11
C VAL A 67 3.65 14.56 2.63
N LYS A 68 4.65 13.95 3.28
CA LYS A 68 4.75 13.90 4.75
C LYS A 68 5.98 14.66 5.21
N THR A 69 5.82 15.61 6.13
CA THR A 69 6.97 16.25 6.79
C THR A 69 7.67 15.27 7.72
N LEU A 70 9.00 15.31 7.74
CA LEU A 70 9.84 14.45 8.55
C LEU A 70 10.64 15.26 9.57
N LYS A 71 10.78 14.71 10.78
CA LYS A 71 11.80 15.15 11.74
C LYS A 71 13.19 14.82 11.18
N LYS A 72 14.21 15.54 11.66
CA LYS A 72 15.62 15.33 11.22
C LYS A 72 16.07 13.88 11.36
N GLY A 73 15.70 13.21 12.47
CA GLY A 73 16.02 11.80 12.70
C GLY A 73 15.34 10.85 11.71
N GLU A 74 14.04 11.05 11.44
CA GLU A 74 13.30 10.25 10.45
C GLU A 74 13.87 10.41 9.04
N GLN A 75 14.22 11.65 8.65
CA GLN A 75 14.88 11.91 7.37
C GLN A 75 16.22 11.19 7.29
N ALA A 76 17.04 11.27 8.34
CA ALA A 76 18.35 10.63 8.37
C ALA A 76 18.23 9.10 8.25
N LEU A 77 17.28 8.49 8.97
CA LEU A 77 17.00 7.07 8.92
C LEU A 77 16.52 6.60 7.53
N LEU A 78 15.59 7.34 6.92
CA LEU A 78 15.13 7.03 5.55
C LEU A 78 16.29 7.13 4.56
N PHE A 79 17.15 8.14 4.70
CA PHE A 79 18.28 8.33 3.80
C PHE A 79 19.36 7.26 3.98
N SER A 80 19.67 6.85 5.21
CA SER A 80 20.67 5.80 5.48
C SER A 80 20.18 4.40 5.07
N SER A 81 18.88 4.12 5.20
CA SER A 81 18.27 2.85 4.78
C SER A 81 17.99 2.76 3.28
N LEU A 82 18.09 3.87 2.53
CA LEU A 82 17.73 3.96 1.12
C LEU A 82 18.41 2.90 0.22
N PRO A 83 19.72 2.57 0.38
CA PRO A 83 20.35 1.53 -0.44
C PRO A 83 19.76 0.14 -0.20
N ALA A 84 19.52 -0.22 1.07
CA ALA A 84 18.90 -1.50 1.45
C ALA A 84 17.46 -1.57 0.96
N TYR A 85 16.69 -0.49 1.14
CA TYR A 85 15.34 -0.35 0.63
C TYR A 85 15.28 -0.51 -0.90
N HIS A 86 16.11 0.20 -1.66
CA HIS A 86 16.14 0.08 -3.12
C HIS A 86 16.42 -1.35 -3.58
N LYS A 87 17.42 -2.02 -2.98
CA LYS A 87 17.74 -3.43 -3.28
C LYS A 87 16.57 -4.36 -2.96
N HIS A 88 15.91 -4.15 -1.83
CA HIS A 88 14.75 -4.93 -1.41
C HIS A 88 13.59 -4.80 -2.39
N MET A 89 13.23 -3.57 -2.77
CA MET A 89 12.13 -3.33 -3.71
C MET A 89 12.41 -3.90 -5.11
N ALA A 90 13.68 -3.95 -5.53
CA ALA A 90 14.08 -4.59 -6.77
C ALA A 90 13.99 -6.14 -6.70
N SER A 91 14.22 -6.72 -5.53
CA SER A 91 14.23 -8.18 -5.33
C SER A 91 12.83 -8.74 -4.97
N HIS A 92 11.96 -7.90 -4.42
CA HIS A 92 10.63 -8.27 -3.95
C HIS A 92 9.55 -7.37 -4.60
N PRO A 93 9.15 -7.66 -5.86
CA PRO A 93 8.20 -6.83 -6.60
C PRO A 93 6.79 -6.75 -5.96
N HIS A 94 6.48 -7.69 -5.05
CA HIS A 94 5.23 -7.74 -4.30
C HIS A 94 5.32 -7.12 -2.89
N SER A 95 6.42 -6.45 -2.56
CA SER A 95 6.60 -5.82 -1.24
C SER A 95 5.42 -4.92 -0.85
N LEU A 96 5.03 -5.03 0.41
CA LEU A 96 3.96 -4.26 1.04
C LEU A 96 4.49 -2.97 1.66
N LEU A 97 5.81 -2.74 1.62
CA LEU A 97 6.40 -1.52 2.14
C LEU A 97 5.92 -0.28 1.38
N THR A 98 5.82 0.83 2.11
CA THR A 98 5.50 2.13 1.53
C THR A 98 6.41 2.42 0.34
N LYS A 99 5.82 2.81 -0.78
CA LYS A 99 6.53 3.23 -1.99
C LYS A 99 6.98 4.67 -1.84
N PHE A 100 8.28 4.91 -1.74
CA PHE A 100 8.85 6.26 -1.67
C PHE A 100 9.27 6.77 -3.05
N PHE A 101 8.93 8.02 -3.35
CA PHE A 101 9.12 8.63 -4.67
C PHE A 101 10.04 9.85 -4.68
N GLY A 102 10.35 10.40 -3.51
CA GLY A 102 11.28 11.51 -3.36
C GLY A 102 11.52 11.87 -1.90
N LEU A 103 12.72 12.34 -1.61
CA LEU A 103 13.09 12.90 -0.32
C LEU A 103 13.72 14.27 -0.54
N HIS A 104 13.14 15.28 0.10
CA HIS A 104 13.42 16.67 -0.20
C HIS A 104 13.60 17.50 1.07
N ARG A 105 14.23 18.66 0.93
CA ARG A 105 14.30 19.68 1.97
C ARG A 105 14.12 21.06 1.39
N VAL A 106 13.28 21.86 2.03
CA VAL A 106 13.17 23.31 1.83
C VAL A 106 13.85 24.01 3.00
N THR A 107 14.68 25.01 2.69
CA THR A 107 15.32 25.89 3.68
C THR A 107 14.84 27.32 3.46
N THR A 108 14.20 27.92 4.46
CA THR A 108 13.72 29.31 4.39
C THR A 108 14.87 30.30 4.65
N PRO A 109 14.69 31.62 4.41
CA PRO A 109 15.74 32.62 4.62
C PRO A 109 16.27 32.65 6.06
N GLY A 110 15.40 32.39 7.04
CA GLY A 110 15.77 32.26 8.46
C GLY A 110 16.48 30.95 8.84
N GLY A 111 16.88 30.12 7.86
CA GLY A 111 17.62 28.88 8.08
C GLY A 111 16.78 27.71 8.59
N LYS A 112 15.46 27.88 8.73
CA LYS A 112 14.54 26.80 9.12
C LYS A 112 14.50 25.74 8.01
N LYS A 113 14.73 24.48 8.39
CA LYS A 113 14.77 23.33 7.48
C LYS A 113 13.51 22.49 7.65
N VAL A 114 12.76 22.31 6.57
CA VAL A 114 11.63 21.38 6.50
C VAL A 114 12.03 20.23 5.59
N HIS A 115 12.09 19.03 6.14
CA HIS A 115 12.30 17.81 5.38
C HIS A 115 10.95 17.17 5.09
N PHE A 116 10.79 16.58 3.92
CA PHE A 116 9.59 15.82 3.61
C PHE A 116 9.88 14.71 2.61
N VAL A 117 9.05 13.68 2.68
CA VAL A 117 9.05 12.56 1.75
C VAL A 117 7.77 12.56 0.94
N VAL A 118 7.90 12.21 -0.33
CA VAL A 118 6.76 11.89 -1.19
C VAL A 118 6.60 10.38 -1.22
N MET A 119 5.40 9.88 -0.92
CA MET A 119 5.09 8.47 -0.83
C MET A 119 3.74 8.13 -1.45
N GLY A 120 3.53 6.88 -1.84
CA GLY A 120 2.27 6.43 -2.43
C GLY A 120 1.11 6.44 -1.43
N ASN A 121 -0.07 6.83 -1.92
CA ASN A 121 -1.31 6.60 -1.20
C ASN A 121 -1.81 5.17 -1.45
N LEU A 122 -1.71 4.31 -0.43
CA LEU A 122 -2.19 2.92 -0.51
C LEU A 122 -3.68 2.82 -0.80
N PHE A 123 -4.48 3.79 -0.34
CA PHE A 123 -5.93 3.81 -0.53
C PHE A 123 -6.36 4.56 -1.79
N ASN A 124 -5.44 4.92 -2.69
CA ASN A 124 -5.78 5.33 -4.04
C ASN A 124 -6.20 4.09 -4.85
N THR A 125 -7.50 3.81 -4.84
CA THR A 125 -8.08 2.65 -5.51
C THR A 125 -9.37 3.03 -6.22
N VAL A 126 -9.69 2.31 -7.29
CA VAL A 126 -10.95 2.49 -8.05
C VAL A 126 -12.17 1.93 -7.31
N VAL A 127 -11.95 1.10 -6.29
CA VAL A 127 -13.03 0.51 -5.50
C VAL A 127 -13.27 1.27 -4.20
N GLN A 128 -14.53 1.35 -3.76
CA GLN A 128 -14.86 1.95 -2.48
C GLN A 128 -14.37 1.09 -1.32
N LEU A 129 -13.54 1.65 -0.44
CA LEU A 129 -13.16 0.99 0.81
C LEU A 129 -14.28 1.15 1.84
N HIS A 130 -14.80 0.03 2.32
CA HIS A 130 -15.90 -0.03 3.29
C HIS A 130 -15.37 -0.03 4.73
N LYS A 131 -14.23 -0.66 4.97
CA LYS A 131 -13.50 -0.58 6.25
C LYS A 131 -12.02 -0.31 5.98
N LYS A 132 -11.38 0.45 6.86
CA LYS A 132 -9.96 0.77 6.82
C LYS A 132 -9.37 0.53 8.20
N PHE A 133 -8.23 -0.15 8.24
CA PHE A 133 -7.53 -0.49 9.47
C PHE A 133 -6.08 -0.02 9.43
N ASP A 134 -5.59 0.40 10.59
CA ASP A 134 -4.18 0.51 10.95
C ASP A 134 -3.92 -0.60 11.97
N LEU A 135 -3.09 -1.59 11.63
CA LEU A 135 -2.83 -2.77 12.48
C LEU A 135 -1.35 -2.84 12.89
N LYS A 136 -1.07 -3.08 14.17
CA LYS A 136 0.31 -3.13 14.72
C LYS A 136 0.65 -4.46 15.40
N GLY A 137 -0.33 -5.31 15.66
CA GLY A 137 -0.19 -6.52 16.47
C GLY A 137 -0.14 -6.27 17.99
N SER A 138 -0.36 -5.04 18.46
CA SER A 138 -0.35 -4.67 19.88
C SER A 138 -1.76 -4.32 20.38
N ARG A 139 -1.94 -4.17 21.72
CA ARG A 139 -3.27 -3.95 22.34
C ARG A 139 -3.46 -2.55 22.91
N LEU A 140 -2.42 -1.93 23.49
CA LEU A 140 -2.54 -0.66 24.19
C LEU A 140 -2.86 0.51 23.23
N GLY A 141 -4.01 1.16 23.43
CA GLY A 141 -4.45 2.28 22.58
C GLY A 141 -4.85 1.87 21.15
N ARG A 142 -5.10 0.58 20.92
CA ARG A 142 -5.41 -0.01 19.62
C ARG A 142 -6.91 -0.25 19.41
N THR A 143 -7.74 0.72 19.81
CA THR A 143 -9.16 0.85 19.47
C THR A 143 -9.50 2.30 19.10
N VAL A 144 -10.60 2.50 18.36
CA VAL A 144 -11.26 3.81 18.17
C VAL A 144 -12.22 4.18 19.31
N GLY A 145 -12.50 3.24 20.22
CA GLY A 145 -13.39 3.44 21.36
C GLY A 145 -14.88 3.35 20.99
N PRO A 146 -15.78 3.47 22.00
CA PRO A 146 -17.22 3.34 21.80
C PRO A 146 -17.76 4.32 20.75
N GLY A 147 -18.60 3.83 19.82
CA GLY A 147 -19.19 4.63 18.74
C GLY A 147 -18.23 5.01 17.60
N GLY A 148 -16.92 4.80 17.76
CA GLY A 148 -15.93 5.09 16.71
C GLY A 148 -16.06 4.14 15.49
N THR A 149 -16.56 2.92 15.71
CA THR A 149 -16.79 1.92 14.66
C THR A 149 -17.93 2.28 13.72
N ASP A 150 -18.86 3.14 14.15
CA ASP A 150 -20.02 3.56 13.37
C ASP A 150 -19.66 4.69 12.38
N ASN A 151 -18.50 5.32 12.56
CA ASN A 151 -18.01 6.35 11.66
C ASN A 151 -17.38 5.70 10.41
N PRO A 152 -17.96 5.84 9.20
CA PRO A 152 -17.45 5.23 7.97
C PRO A 152 -16.09 5.81 7.52
N HIS A 153 -15.68 6.95 8.07
CA HIS A 153 -14.39 7.56 7.81
C HIS A 153 -13.31 7.19 8.83
N ALA A 154 -13.65 6.46 9.89
CA ALA A 154 -12.70 6.03 10.91
C ALA A 154 -11.63 5.09 10.32
N ILE A 155 -10.42 5.23 10.85
CA ILE A 155 -9.35 4.24 10.68
C ILE A 155 -9.37 3.36 11.93
N LEU A 156 -9.90 2.16 11.76
CA LEU A 156 -10.05 1.14 12.80
C LEU A 156 -8.66 0.59 13.19
N LYS A 157 -8.56 -0.03 14.37
CA LYS A 157 -7.32 -0.58 14.90
C LYS A 157 -7.45 -2.05 15.27
N ASP A 158 -6.42 -2.63 15.90
CA ASP A 158 -6.32 -4.06 16.18
C ASP A 158 -7.49 -4.63 16.99
N LEU A 159 -7.97 -3.91 18.00
CA LEU A 159 -9.09 -4.36 18.85
C LEU A 159 -10.45 -4.13 18.20
N ASP A 160 -10.51 -3.35 17.12
CA ASP A 160 -11.72 -3.09 16.35
C ASP A 160 -11.88 -4.09 15.17
N LEU A 161 -10.89 -4.97 14.95
CA LEU A 161 -10.91 -5.96 13.88
C LEU A 161 -11.83 -7.13 14.25
N ASP A 162 -13.05 -7.09 13.72
CA ASP A 162 -14.16 -7.99 14.00
C ASP A 162 -14.32 -9.11 12.95
N MET A 163 -13.30 -9.38 12.15
CA MET A 163 -13.40 -10.24 10.97
C MET A 163 -12.20 -11.18 10.79
N SER A 164 -12.48 -12.28 10.10
CA SER A 164 -11.48 -13.22 9.60
C SER A 164 -11.48 -13.22 8.07
N PHE A 165 -10.30 -13.33 7.48
CA PHE A 165 -10.12 -13.34 6.04
C PHE A 165 -9.83 -14.76 5.57
N ARG A 166 -10.71 -15.31 4.72
CA ARG A 166 -10.41 -16.54 3.97
C ARG A 166 -9.71 -16.15 2.68
N LEU A 167 -8.47 -16.59 2.55
CA LEU A 167 -7.67 -16.39 1.35
C LEU A 167 -7.76 -17.65 0.48
N ALA A 168 -7.69 -17.49 -0.83
CA ALA A 168 -7.60 -18.63 -1.75
C ALA A 168 -6.27 -19.38 -1.55
N ASP A 169 -6.22 -20.62 -2.01
CA ASP A 169 -5.06 -21.49 -1.79
C ASP A 169 -3.74 -20.86 -2.26
N GLY A 170 -2.71 -21.01 -1.44
CA GLY A 170 -1.37 -20.44 -1.63
C GLY A 170 -1.26 -18.92 -1.45
N TRP A 171 -2.36 -18.16 -1.33
CA TRP A 171 -2.28 -16.72 -1.07
C TRP A 171 -1.76 -16.40 0.33
N LEU A 172 -2.17 -17.19 1.33
CA LEU A 172 -1.67 -17.03 2.70
C LEU A 172 -0.14 -17.22 2.73
N ASP A 173 0.37 -18.28 2.11
CA ASP A 173 1.82 -18.55 2.08
C ASP A 173 2.59 -17.44 1.37
N ARG A 174 2.09 -16.95 0.24
CA ARG A 174 2.69 -15.80 -0.48
C ARG A 174 2.69 -14.53 0.37
N LEU A 175 1.57 -14.23 1.03
CA LEU A 175 1.46 -13.07 1.91
C LEU A 175 2.43 -13.18 3.09
N MET A 176 2.50 -14.33 3.73
CA MET A 176 3.41 -14.58 4.86
C MET A 176 4.88 -14.53 4.45
N TYR A 177 5.22 -15.08 3.29
CA TYR A 177 6.57 -14.97 2.71
C TYR A 177 6.96 -13.49 2.53
N GLN A 178 6.09 -12.70 1.90
CA GLN A 178 6.36 -11.29 1.64
C GLN A 178 6.44 -10.47 2.93
N LEU A 179 5.52 -10.68 3.87
CA LEU A 179 5.56 -10.03 5.19
C LEU A 179 6.84 -10.35 5.93
N LYS A 180 7.30 -11.61 5.90
CA LYS A 180 8.57 -12.00 6.53
C LYS A 180 9.76 -11.28 5.90
N ALA A 181 9.80 -11.20 4.57
CA ALA A 181 10.87 -10.49 3.86
C ALA A 181 10.86 -8.98 4.19
N ASP A 182 9.68 -8.34 4.16
CA ASP A 182 9.52 -6.91 4.45
C ASP A 182 9.90 -6.59 5.90
N CYS A 183 9.43 -7.40 6.87
CA CYS A 183 9.81 -7.26 8.27
C CYS A 183 11.31 -7.47 8.48
N GLY A 184 11.94 -8.42 7.77
CA GLY A 184 13.40 -8.62 7.84
C GLY A 184 14.19 -7.38 7.40
N LEU A 185 13.74 -6.67 6.36
CA LEU A 185 14.33 -5.39 5.99
C LEU A 185 14.14 -4.35 7.10
N LEU A 186 12.91 -4.17 7.60
CA LEU A 186 12.61 -3.18 8.65
C LEU A 186 13.45 -3.43 9.91
N GLU A 187 13.55 -4.68 10.34
CA GLU A 187 14.38 -5.12 11.46
C GLU A 187 15.86 -4.80 11.23
N SER A 188 16.40 -5.14 10.06
CA SER A 188 17.81 -4.84 9.71
C SER A 188 18.14 -3.35 9.72
N CYS A 189 17.14 -2.50 9.50
CA CYS A 189 17.25 -1.04 9.54
C CYS A 189 16.90 -0.45 10.92
N ALA A 190 16.62 -1.29 11.93
CA ALA A 190 16.14 -0.88 13.25
C ALA A 190 14.89 0.02 13.21
N ILE A 191 14.00 -0.25 12.24
CA ILE A 191 12.72 0.45 12.07
C ILE A 191 11.66 -0.32 12.85
N MET A 192 10.93 0.38 13.71
CA MET A 192 9.84 -0.17 14.51
C MET A 192 8.61 0.75 14.45
N ASP A 193 7.57 0.41 15.22
CA ASP A 193 6.32 1.17 15.30
C ASP A 193 5.58 1.37 13.97
N TYR A 194 5.88 0.54 12.97
CA TYR A 194 5.15 0.49 11.72
C TYR A 194 3.79 -0.20 11.90
N SER A 195 2.86 0.13 11.00
CA SER A 195 1.54 -0.48 10.93
C SER A 195 1.34 -1.13 9.57
N LEU A 196 0.61 -2.24 9.53
CA LEU A 196 -0.02 -2.75 8.31
C LEU A 196 -1.32 -2.00 8.09
N LEU A 197 -1.39 -1.21 7.02
CA LEU A 197 -2.64 -0.57 6.60
C LEU A 197 -3.45 -1.56 5.75
N LEU A 198 -4.72 -1.76 6.12
CA LEU A 198 -5.61 -2.71 5.45
C LEU A 198 -6.90 -2.01 5.01
N GLY A 199 -7.23 -2.09 3.73
CA GLY A 199 -8.49 -1.63 3.17
C GLY A 199 -9.37 -2.82 2.79
N VAL A 200 -10.64 -2.81 3.19
CA VAL A 200 -11.61 -3.87 2.89
C VAL A 200 -12.68 -3.33 1.96
N HIS A 201 -12.86 -4.01 0.83
CA HIS A 201 -13.94 -3.75 -0.11
C HIS A 201 -14.83 -4.99 -0.23
N TYR A 202 -16.13 -4.82 0.01
CA TYR A 202 -17.13 -5.87 -0.24
C TYR A 202 -17.64 -5.74 -1.67
N ARG A 203 -17.51 -6.82 -2.45
CA ARG A 203 -18.07 -6.87 -3.80
C ARG A 203 -19.57 -7.05 -3.71
N SER A 204 -20.32 -6.32 -4.54
CA SER A 204 -21.75 -6.57 -4.69
C SER A 204 -22.01 -7.88 -5.43
N ARG A 205 -23.17 -8.52 -5.20
CA ARG A 205 -23.54 -9.78 -5.87
C ARG A 205 -23.61 -9.63 -7.41
N GLY A 206 -23.83 -8.42 -7.93
CA GLY A 206 -23.82 -8.10 -9.36
C GLY A 206 -22.41 -8.00 -9.98
N GLU A 207 -21.43 -7.50 -9.23
CA GLU A 207 -20.02 -7.41 -9.69
C GLU A 207 -19.33 -8.78 -9.82
N LEU A 208 -19.86 -9.80 -9.15
CA LEU A 208 -19.38 -11.18 -9.28
C LEU A 208 -19.79 -11.81 -10.62
N GLN A 209 -20.90 -11.39 -11.23
CA GLN A 209 -21.38 -11.94 -12.51
C GLN A 209 -20.62 -11.38 -13.71
N VAL A 210 -20.21 -10.11 -13.68
CA VAL A 210 -19.44 -9.48 -14.78
C VAL A 210 -18.03 -10.07 -14.90
N ALA A 211 -17.45 -10.55 -13.80
CA ALA A 211 -16.16 -11.25 -13.84
C ALA A 211 -16.24 -12.67 -14.45
N SER A 212 -17.44 -13.25 -14.60
CA SER A 212 -17.66 -14.56 -15.23
C SER A 212 -18.03 -14.49 -16.72
N THR A 213 -18.23 -13.29 -17.27
CA THR A 213 -18.54 -13.08 -18.70
C THR A 213 -17.50 -12.14 -19.31
N GLY A 214 -16.31 -12.68 -19.56
CA GLY A 214 -15.34 -12.01 -20.43
C GLY A 214 -15.89 -11.85 -21.86
N PRO A 215 -15.59 -10.75 -22.56
CA PRO A 215 -15.93 -10.61 -23.97
C PRO A 215 -15.04 -11.54 -24.79
N ASN A 216 -15.66 -12.29 -25.71
CA ASN A 216 -15.08 -13.30 -26.62
C ASN A 216 -14.91 -14.72 -26.05
N GLY A 217 -15.99 -15.51 -26.12
CA GLY A 217 -16.08 -16.50 -27.21
C GLY A 217 -15.15 -17.73 -27.21
N THR A 218 -14.56 -18.14 -26.09
CA THR A 218 -14.02 -19.52 -25.96
C THR A 218 -14.35 -20.09 -24.58
N LYS A 219 -15.20 -21.13 -24.57
CA LYS A 219 -15.59 -21.88 -23.36
C LYS A 219 -14.35 -22.55 -22.73
N PRO A 220 -14.14 -22.48 -21.41
CA PRO A 220 -13.22 -23.40 -20.73
C PRO A 220 -13.81 -24.82 -20.72
N LEU A 221 -12.95 -25.81 -20.91
CA LEU A 221 -13.24 -27.24 -20.83
C LEU A 221 -14.03 -27.57 -19.56
N GLY A 222 -15.21 -28.17 -19.74
CA GLY A 222 -16.08 -28.57 -18.64
C GLY A 222 -15.46 -29.68 -17.79
N LEU A 223 -15.44 -29.47 -16.47
CA LEU A 223 -15.24 -30.56 -15.51
C LEU A 223 -16.56 -31.32 -15.42
N ALA A 224 -16.67 -32.43 -16.16
CA ALA A 224 -17.82 -33.32 -16.06
C ALA A 224 -17.82 -34.02 -14.70
N SER A 225 -18.85 -33.75 -13.90
CA SER A 225 -19.21 -34.55 -12.74
C SER A 225 -19.84 -35.87 -13.23
N THR A 226 -19.09 -36.97 -13.21
CA THR A 226 -19.67 -38.31 -13.38
C THR A 226 -20.26 -38.77 -12.06
N SER A 227 -21.59 -38.73 -11.97
CA SER A 227 -22.38 -39.51 -11.02
C SER A 227 -22.46 -40.95 -11.52
N THR A 228 -21.79 -41.88 -10.82
CA THR A 228 -21.93 -43.31 -11.06
C THR A 228 -23.20 -43.82 -10.37
N ASN A 229 -24.26 -44.07 -11.17
CA ASN A 229 -25.34 -44.98 -10.79
C ASN A 229 -24.87 -46.41 -11.08
N ALA A 230 -24.81 -47.24 -10.03
CA ALA A 230 -24.57 -48.67 -10.15
C ALA A 230 -25.92 -49.40 -10.28
N SER A 231 -26.14 -50.08 -11.39
CA SER A 231 -27.18 -51.10 -11.53
C SER A 231 -26.66 -52.25 -12.39
N GLY A 232 -26.43 -53.40 -11.73
CA GLY A 232 -26.74 -54.75 -12.21
C GLY A 232 -25.98 -55.32 -13.42
N GLY A 233 -25.32 -56.45 -13.17
CA GLY A 233 -25.45 -57.61 -14.07
C GLY A 233 -24.15 -58.26 -14.56
N GLY A 234 -23.71 -59.30 -13.84
CA GLY A 234 -23.43 -60.61 -14.45
C GLY A 234 -22.08 -60.86 -15.12
N GLY A 235 -21.38 -61.89 -14.62
CA GLY A 235 -20.69 -62.84 -15.48
C GLY A 235 -19.17 -62.97 -15.32
N GLY A 236 -18.75 -63.84 -14.41
CA GLY A 236 -17.96 -65.01 -14.81
C GLY A 236 -16.43 -64.91 -14.97
N LEU A 237 -15.77 -65.74 -14.16
CA LEU A 237 -14.69 -66.69 -14.51
C LEU A 237 -13.21 -66.32 -14.31
N PHE A 238 -12.58 -67.20 -13.50
CA PHE A 238 -11.16 -67.53 -13.25
C PHE A 238 -10.30 -66.48 -12.54
N GLY A 239 -9.52 -66.78 -11.50
CA GLY A 239 -9.16 -68.03 -10.81
C GLY A 239 -7.78 -67.86 -10.15
N LYS A 240 -7.66 -68.31 -8.89
CA LYS A 240 -6.52 -68.98 -8.20
C LYS A 240 -5.08 -68.63 -8.68
N ASP A 241 -4.11 -68.27 -7.84
CA ASP A 241 -3.78 -68.69 -6.47
C ASP A 241 -3.27 -67.53 -5.60
#